data_AF-A0A2M6ZSY0-F1
#
_entry.id   AF-A0A2M6ZSY0-F1
#
_cell.length_a   1.000
_cell.length_b   1.000
_cell.length_c   1.000
_cell.angle_alpha   90.00
_cell.angle_beta   90.00
_cell.angle_gamma   90.00
#
_symmetry.space_group_name_H-M   'P 1'
#
loop_
_entity.id
_entity.type
_entity.pdbx_description
1 polymer ?
#
loop_
_entity_poly.entity_id
_entity_poly.type
_entity_poly.pdbx_seq_one_letter_code
_entity_poly.pdbx_strand_id
1 'polypeptide(L)'
;MDKFRPLLWRHKFLSLTKKIIIYDDLPRIDFVTTITNRHPQVRIRVRFSTNIDSPQYQSETQFGVVSRPVNQFHVEPEGEWVEKPSGVYPALNWIDYSDEQKG
;
A
#
# COMPACT_ATOMS: atom_id res chain seq x y z
N MET A 1 9.34 29.60 42.67
CA MET A 1 8.88 29.67 41.26
C MET A 1 8.75 28.25 40.75
N ASP A 2 7.53 27.71 40.75
CA ASP A 2 7.27 26.34 40.32
C ASP A 2 7.37 26.23 38.79
N LYS A 3 8.28 25.36 38.31
CA LYS A 3 8.38 25.00 36.89
C LYS A 3 7.14 24.18 36.53
N PHE A 4 6.22 24.76 35.76
CA PHE A 4 5.13 24.00 35.15
C PHE A 4 5.70 22.90 34.25
N ARG A 5 5.24 21.66 34.46
CA ARG A 5 5.57 20.52 33.60
C ARG A 5 4.98 20.77 32.20
N PRO A 6 5.67 20.42 31.11
CA PRO A 6 5.14 20.63 29.77
C PRO A 6 3.83 19.85 29.61
N LEU A 7 2.75 20.57 29.31
CA LEU A 7 1.48 20.00 28.88
C LEU A 7 1.65 19.55 27.43
N LEU A 8 1.92 18.26 27.23
CA LEU A 8 1.83 17.63 25.92
C LEU A 8 0.35 17.60 25.49
N TRP A 9 -0.06 18.59 24.70
CA TRP A 9 -1.37 18.56 24.05
C TRP A 9 -1.43 17.38 23.09
N ARG A 10 -2.24 16.36 23.43
CA ARG A 10 -2.59 15.27 22.52
C ARG A 10 -3.54 15.79 21.44
N HIS A 11 -2.99 16.43 20.42
CA HIS A 11 -3.77 16.80 19.25
C HIS A 11 -4.06 15.55 18.40
N LYS A 12 -5.35 15.27 18.14
CA LYS A 12 -5.77 14.21 17.21
C LYS A 12 -5.56 14.70 15.78
N PHE A 13 -4.35 14.52 15.25
CA PHE A 13 -3.99 14.94 13.89
C PHE A 13 -4.43 13.95 12.81
N LEU A 14 -4.76 12.71 13.19
CA LEU A 14 -5.18 11.68 12.26
C LEU A 14 -6.34 10.88 12.85
N SER A 15 -7.40 10.68 12.07
CA SER A 15 -8.50 9.77 12.39
C SER A 15 -8.70 8.82 11.21
N LEU A 16 -8.80 7.53 11.49
CA LEU A 16 -9.07 6.49 10.50
C LEU A 16 -10.30 5.70 10.93
N THR A 17 -11.24 5.55 10.01
CA THR A 17 -12.38 4.63 10.15
C THR A 17 -12.31 3.64 8.99
N LYS A 18 -12.40 2.35 9.30
CA LYS A 18 -12.38 1.27 8.30
C LYS A 18 -13.72 0.55 8.37
N LYS A 19 -14.40 0.45 7.22
CA LYS A 19 -15.58 -0.37 7.04
C LYS A 19 -15.21 -1.53 6.11
N ILE A 20 -15.49 -2.75 6.56
CA ILE A 20 -15.28 -3.99 5.80
C ILE A 20 -16.66 -4.50 5.42
N ILE A 21 -16.85 -4.83 4.14
CA ILE A 21 -18.10 -5.35 3.61
C ILE A 21 -17.80 -6.75 3.06
N ILE A 22 -18.54 -7.72 3.56
CA ILE A 22 -18.47 -9.13 3.16
C ILE A 22 -19.85 -9.46 2.59
N TYR A 23 -19.86 -9.97 1.36
CA TYR A 23 -21.07 -10.40 0.66
C TYR A 23 -21.27 -11.91 0.89
N ASP A 24 -22.50 -12.37 0.83
CA ASP A 24 -22.85 -13.79 0.97
C ASP A 24 -22.74 -14.56 -0.34
N ASP A 25 -22.97 -13.87 -1.47
CA ASP A 25 -23.04 -14.43 -2.82
C ASP A 25 -21.82 -14.10 -3.72
N LEU A 26 -20.95 -13.19 -3.27
CA LEU A 26 -19.80 -12.71 -4.05
C LEU A 26 -18.48 -12.98 -3.31
N PRO A 27 -17.50 -13.67 -3.91
CA PRO A 27 -16.19 -13.96 -3.31
C PRO A 27 -15.27 -12.74 -3.37
N ARG A 28 -15.75 -11.59 -2.89
CA ARG A 28 -15.05 -10.31 -2.87
C ARG A 28 -15.27 -9.63 -1.54
N ILE A 29 -14.22 -9.01 -1.01
CA ILE A 29 -14.29 -8.21 0.22
C ILE A 29 -14.01 -6.76 -0.14
N ASP A 30 -14.92 -5.86 0.21
CA ASP A 30 -14.73 -4.43 0.00
C ASP A 30 -14.24 -3.74 1.27
N PHE A 31 -13.29 -2.81 1.08
CA PHE A 31 -12.73 -1.99 2.15
C PHE A 31 -12.99 -0.52 1.87
N VAL A 32 -13.73 0.15 2.74
CA VAL A 32 -13.90 1.60 2.71
C VAL A 32 -13.12 2.19 3.88
N THR A 33 -12.04 2.92 3.57
CA THR A 33 -11.22 3.60 4.58
C THR A 33 -11.44 5.11 4.49
N THR A 34 -12.05 5.69 5.53
CA THR A 34 -12.20 7.14 5.69
C THR A 34 -11.05 7.68 6.52
N ILE A 35 -10.32 8.66 5.99
CA ILE A 35 -9.14 9.25 6.64
C ILE A 35 -9.38 10.75 6.83
N THR A 36 -9.31 11.21 8.08
CA THR A 36 -9.21 12.65 8.40
C THR A 36 -7.78 12.94 8.82
N ASN A 37 -6.99 13.52 7.92
CA ASN A 37 -5.60 13.88 8.16
C ASN A 37 -5.44 15.40 8.29
N ARG A 38 -4.85 15.85 9.39
CA ARG A 38 -4.47 17.25 9.67
C ARG A 38 -2.95 17.41 9.80
N HIS A 39 -2.17 16.34 9.56
CA HIS A 39 -0.72 16.37 9.60
C HIS A 39 -0.15 16.65 8.20
N PRO A 40 0.78 17.61 8.04
CA PRO A 40 1.43 17.87 6.76
C PRO A 40 2.38 16.72 6.37
N GLN A 41 2.63 16.53 5.08
CA GLN A 41 3.70 15.67 4.56
C GLN A 41 3.68 14.20 5.02
N VAL A 42 2.52 13.53 4.93
CA VAL A 42 2.42 12.09 5.25
C VAL A 42 2.02 11.27 4.02
N ARG A 43 2.62 10.07 3.90
CA ARG A 43 2.22 9.05 2.92
C ARG A 43 1.57 7.89 3.65
N ILE A 44 0.29 7.64 3.37
CA ILE A 44 -0.48 6.55 3.98
C ILE A 44 -0.65 5.45 2.94
N ARG A 45 -0.34 4.20 3.32
CA ARG A 45 -0.49 3.02 2.47
C ARG A 45 -1.28 1.96 3.22
N VAL A 46 -2.09 1.19 2.50
CA VAL A 46 -2.65 -0.07 2.99
C VAL A 46 -1.72 -1.20 2.55
N ARG A 47 -1.52 -2.18 3.44
CA ARG A 47 -0.74 -3.38 3.17
C ARG A 47 -1.64 -4.60 3.33
N PHE A 48 -1.68 -5.42 2.28
CA PHE A 48 -2.23 -6.76 2.32
C PHE A 48 -1.04 -7.72 2.35
N SER A 49 -0.84 -8.39 3.49
CA SER A 49 0.24 -9.35 3.64
C SER A 49 -0.26 -10.72 3.20
N THR A 50 0.43 -11.32 2.24
CA THR A 50 0.18 -12.70 1.80
C THR A 50 1.34 -13.59 2.23
N ASN A 51 1.12 -14.90 2.23
CA ASN A 51 2.15 -15.93 2.40
C ASN A 51 2.52 -16.56 1.05
N ILE A 52 2.45 -15.77 -0.03
CA ILE A 52 2.77 -16.16 -1.41
C ILE A 52 4.22 -15.77 -1.68
N ASP A 53 4.97 -16.67 -2.29
CA ASP A 53 6.36 -16.45 -2.70
C ASP A 53 6.45 -16.57 -4.23
N SER A 54 6.14 -15.46 -4.90
CA SER A 54 6.23 -15.35 -6.36
C SER A 54 7.23 -14.25 -6.71
N PRO A 55 8.14 -14.46 -7.67
CA PRO A 55 9.16 -13.47 -8.04
C PRO A 55 8.57 -12.26 -8.78
N GLN A 56 7.29 -12.33 -9.16
CA GLN A 56 6.62 -11.31 -9.94
C GLN A 56 5.15 -11.17 -9.54
N TYR A 57 4.55 -10.04 -9.92
CA TYR A 57 3.13 -9.79 -9.77
C TYR A 57 2.59 -9.20 -11.07
N GLN A 58 1.28 -9.34 -11.28
CA GLN A 58 0.60 -8.84 -12.45
C GLN A 58 -0.13 -7.54 -12.11
N SER A 59 -0.08 -6.58 -13.02
CA SER A 59 -0.84 -5.34 -12.89
C SER A 59 -1.53 -5.01 -14.20
N GLU A 60 -2.74 -4.49 -14.09
CA GLU A 60 -3.51 -4.04 -15.23
C GLU A 60 -2.89 -2.79 -15.89
N THR A 61 -2.95 -2.78 -17.21
CA THR A 61 -2.64 -1.64 -18.09
C THR A 61 -3.85 -1.35 -18.99
N GLN A 62 -3.82 -0.26 -19.75
CA GLN A 62 -4.99 0.24 -20.50
C GLN A 62 -5.65 -0.80 -21.42
N PHE A 63 -4.89 -1.74 -21.97
CA PHE A 63 -5.40 -2.79 -22.87
C PHE A 63 -4.74 -4.15 -22.62
N GLY A 64 -4.27 -4.43 -21.40
CA GLY A 64 -3.58 -5.68 -21.12
C GLY A 64 -3.01 -5.81 -19.72
N VAL A 65 -2.17 -6.80 -19.54
CA VAL A 65 -1.56 -7.16 -18.26
C VAL A 65 -0.04 -7.11 -18.40
N VAL A 66 0.64 -6.52 -17.43
CA VAL A 66 2.11 -6.49 -17.37
C VAL A 66 2.60 -7.22 -16.13
N SER A 67 3.64 -8.05 -16.32
CA SER A 67 4.36 -8.70 -15.22
C SER A 67 5.45 -7.76 -14.69
N ARG A 68 5.60 -7.69 -13.37
CA ARG A 68 6.56 -6.80 -12.70
C ARG A 68 7.31 -7.56 -11.60
N PRO A 69 8.61 -7.32 -11.40
CA PRO A 69 9.37 -8.00 -10.35
C PRO A 69 9.00 -7.48 -8.96
N VAL A 70 9.01 -8.37 -7.96
CA VAL A 70 8.87 -8.00 -6.53
C VAL A 70 10.24 -7.73 -5.89
N ASN A 71 10.24 -7.32 -4.61
CA ASN A 71 11.46 -7.21 -3.77
C ASN A 71 12.62 -6.39 -4.37
N GLN A 72 12.28 -5.31 -5.07
CA GLN A 72 13.29 -4.48 -5.77
C GLN A 72 14.15 -3.60 -4.86
N PHE A 73 13.97 -3.68 -3.53
CA PHE A 73 14.69 -2.82 -2.58
C PHE A 73 16.23 -2.96 -2.67
N HIS A 74 16.71 -4.14 -3.07
CA HIS A 74 18.14 -4.44 -3.23
C HIS A 74 18.62 -4.38 -4.69
N VAL A 75 17.75 -3.96 -5.63
CA VAL A 75 18.14 -3.83 -7.03
C VAL A 75 18.90 -2.53 -7.20
N GLU A 76 20.14 -2.62 -7.70
CA GLU A 76 20.90 -1.44 -8.09
C GLU A 76 20.41 -0.95 -9.46
N PRO A 77 20.34 0.37 -9.67
CA PRO A 77 19.89 0.90 -10.94
C PRO A 77 20.90 0.59 -12.05
N GLU A 78 20.40 0.19 -13.22
CA GLU A 78 21.22 -0.07 -14.39
C GLU A 78 21.31 1.18 -15.29
N GLY A 79 22.48 1.42 -15.88
CA GLY A 79 22.70 2.48 -16.87
C GLY A 79 22.72 3.90 -16.28
N GLU A 80 22.12 4.86 -16.99
CA GLU A 80 22.10 6.28 -16.61
C GLU A 80 21.05 6.61 -15.53
N TRP A 81 20.23 5.64 -15.15
CA TRP A 81 19.17 5.86 -14.18
C TRP A 81 19.76 6.05 -12.77
N VAL A 82 19.52 7.21 -12.15
CA VAL A 82 20.15 7.56 -10.87
C VAL A 82 19.34 7.08 -9.67
N GLU A 83 18.02 6.92 -9.82
CA GLU A 83 17.12 6.58 -8.72
C GLU A 83 17.03 5.06 -8.50
N LYS A 84 17.23 4.61 -7.26
CA LYS A 84 17.01 3.19 -6.93
C LYS A 84 15.56 2.79 -7.18
N PRO A 85 15.30 1.61 -7.79
CA PRO A 85 13.94 1.15 -8.03
C PRO A 85 13.11 1.11 -6.74
N SER A 86 12.04 1.89 -6.70
CA SER A 86 11.17 1.97 -5.51
C SER A 86 10.19 0.80 -5.40
N GLY A 87 10.06 -0.01 -6.47
CA GLY A 87 9.07 -1.07 -6.60
C GLY A 87 7.62 -0.55 -6.69
N VAL A 88 7.43 0.76 -6.90
CA VAL A 88 6.10 1.38 -7.04
C VAL A 88 5.81 1.60 -8.52
N TYR A 89 4.72 1.03 -8.99
CA TYR A 89 4.30 1.11 -10.38
C TYR A 89 2.82 1.49 -10.50
N PRO A 90 2.41 2.12 -11.61
CA PRO A 90 1.01 2.38 -11.86
C PRO A 90 0.27 1.06 -12.12
N ALA A 91 -0.93 0.98 -11.56
CA ALA A 91 -1.96 -0.02 -11.85
C ALA A 91 -3.30 0.71 -11.98
N LEU A 92 -4.17 0.24 -12.87
CA LEU A 92 -5.47 0.88 -13.11
C LEU A 92 -6.51 0.46 -12.08
N ASN A 93 -7.07 -0.75 -12.21
CA ASN A 93 -8.14 -1.23 -11.33
C ASN A 93 -7.67 -2.33 -10.40
N TRP A 94 -6.76 -3.21 -10.85
CA TRP A 94 -6.33 -4.37 -10.08
C TRP A 94 -4.82 -4.65 -10.17
N ILE A 95 -4.35 -5.30 -9.10
CA ILE A 95 -3.08 -6.02 -9.03
C ILE A 95 -3.39 -7.44 -8.61
N ASP A 96 -2.63 -8.39 -9.12
CA ASP A 96 -2.72 -9.80 -8.76
C ASP A 96 -1.34 -10.26 -8.32
N TYR A 97 -1.29 -10.97 -7.20
CA TYR A 97 -0.09 -11.58 -6.67
C TYR A 97 -0.41 -13.01 -6.29
N SER A 98 -0.27 -13.88 -7.29
CA SER A 98 -0.62 -15.30 -7.22
C SER A 98 0.61 -16.20 -7.40
N ASP A 99 0.54 -17.40 -6.83
CA ASP A 99 1.40 -18.55 -7.15
C ASP A 99 0.59 -19.65 -7.87
N GLU A 100 1.17 -20.86 -8.00
CA GLU A 100 0.49 -21.98 -8.66
C GLU A 100 -0.73 -22.52 -7.88
N GLN A 101 -0.88 -22.18 -6.60
CA GLN A 101 -1.90 -22.73 -5.71
C GLN A 101 -2.93 -21.70 -5.23
N LYS A 102 -2.56 -20.43 -5.08
CA LYS A 102 -3.38 -19.39 -4.44
C LYS A 102 -3.09 -18.00 -5.00
N GLY A 103 -4.09 -17.13 -4.89
CA GLY A 103 -4.13 -15.75 -5.38
C GLY A 103 -5.19 -14.93 -4.67
#